data_AF-A0AAV3XC89-F1
#
_entry.id   AF-A0AAV3XC89-F1
#
_cell.length_a   1.000
_cell.length_b   1.000
_cell.length_c   1.000
_cell.angle_alpha   90.00
_cell.angle_beta   90.00
_cell.angle_gamma   90.00
#
_symmetry.space_group_name_H-M   'P 1'
#
loop_
_entity.id
_entity.type
_entity.pdbx_description
1 polymer ?
#
loop_
_entity_poly.entity_id
_entity_poly.type
_entity_poly.pdbx_seq_one_letter_code
_entity_poly.pdbx_strand_id
1 'polypeptide(L)'
;MNKKLSFLHSVLTVAIVGLVLGINGNIDAISIDDDRRQKDNSAAVAQNLNCPNLDESLVPVRHPVRASLNRKFRAEGRAGEINNVVRLGNYGAAYWWTRSSATPVAIQFKGNGLGQAVTTSSVVNVLQSWGASRNTAQCIHLLLNESGI
;
A
#
# COMPACT_ATOMS: atom_id res chain seq x y z
N MET A 1 -18.86 -44.70 35.41
CA MET A 1 -20.19 -44.42 34.83
C MET A 1 -20.04 -44.27 33.33
N ASN A 2 -20.72 -45.14 32.58
CA ASN A 2 -20.76 -45.18 31.11
C ASN A 2 -21.73 -44.13 30.55
N LYS A 3 -21.36 -43.43 29.46
CA LYS A 3 -21.97 -43.59 28.11
C LYS A 3 -21.40 -42.59 27.09
N LYS A 4 -21.28 -43.11 25.86
CA LYS A 4 -20.75 -42.55 24.62
C LYS A 4 -21.72 -41.58 23.91
N LEU A 5 -21.11 -40.74 23.04
CA LEU A 5 -21.53 -40.18 21.73
C LEU A 5 -23.03 -40.06 21.39
N SER A 6 -23.42 -38.90 20.83
CA SER A 6 -23.69 -38.78 19.38
C SER A 6 -23.79 -37.32 18.92
N PHE A 7 -23.23 -37.08 17.73
CA PHE A 7 -23.43 -35.94 16.84
C PHE A 7 -24.91 -35.77 16.45
N LEU A 8 -25.33 -34.53 16.20
CA LEU A 8 -26.37 -34.19 15.24
C LEU A 8 -26.12 -32.78 14.66
N HIS A 9 -25.93 -32.75 13.35
CA HIS A 9 -25.88 -31.57 12.49
C HIS A 9 -27.14 -30.72 12.61
N SER A 10 -27.02 -29.41 12.39
CA SER A 10 -28.14 -28.60 11.90
C SER A 10 -27.69 -27.73 10.74
N VAL A 11 -28.34 -27.99 9.63
CA VAL A 11 -28.14 -27.51 8.28
C VAL A 11 -28.89 -26.19 8.11
N LEU A 12 -28.20 -25.22 7.52
CA LEU A 12 -28.64 -24.25 6.51
C LEU A 12 -30.14 -23.85 6.46
N THR A 13 -30.39 -22.55 6.58
CA THR A 13 -31.47 -21.90 5.80
C THR A 13 -31.00 -20.52 5.34
N VAL A 14 -30.60 -20.44 4.07
CA VAL A 14 -30.41 -19.17 3.34
C VAL A 14 -31.73 -18.89 2.64
N ALA A 15 -32.42 -17.81 3.04
CA ALA A 15 -33.57 -17.31 2.31
C ALA A 15 -33.08 -16.34 1.22
N ILE A 16 -33.10 -16.80 -0.03
CA ILE A 16 -32.99 -15.95 -1.22
C ILE A 16 -34.41 -15.54 -1.57
N VAL A 17 -34.78 -14.29 -1.30
CA VAL A 17 -35.97 -13.69 -1.89
C VAL A 17 -35.48 -12.82 -3.04
N GLY A 18 -35.71 -13.31 -4.26
CA GLY A 18 -35.50 -12.54 -5.47
C GLY A 18 -36.57 -11.45 -5.60
N LEU A 19 -36.12 -10.25 -5.99
CA LEU A 19 -36.99 -9.28 -6.62
C LEU A 19 -36.42 -8.99 -8.02
N VAL A 20 -37.11 -9.53 -9.01
CA VAL A 20 -36.92 -9.23 -10.43
C VAL A 20 -37.63 -7.90 -10.69
N LEU A 21 -36.89 -6.87 -11.09
CA LEU A 21 -37.42 -5.75 -11.84
C LEU A 21 -36.57 -5.57 -13.07
N GLY A 22 -37.21 -5.73 -14.23
CA GLY A 22 -36.59 -5.70 -15.54
C GLY A 22 -35.97 -4.34 -15.85
N ILE A 23 -34.77 -4.39 -16.42
CA ILE A 23 -34.19 -3.27 -17.16
C ILE A 23 -33.84 -3.83 -18.52
N ASN A 24 -34.60 -3.38 -19.51
CA ASN A 24 -34.32 -3.54 -20.92
C ASN A 24 -33.19 -2.54 -21.25
N GLY A 25 -32.01 -3.01 -21.61
CA GLY A 25 -30.88 -2.14 -21.94
C GLY A 25 -29.65 -2.93 -22.37
N ASN A 26 -29.17 -2.63 -23.58
CA ASN A 26 -27.98 -3.14 -24.25
C ASN A 26 -26.89 -3.75 -23.36
N ILE A 27 -26.45 -4.95 -23.74
CA ILE A 27 -25.16 -5.50 -23.35
C ILE A 27 -24.10 -4.72 -24.14
N ASP A 28 -23.66 -3.59 -23.62
CA ASP A 28 -22.38 -3.02 -24.02
C ASP A 28 -21.28 -3.73 -23.23
N ALA A 29 -20.39 -4.37 -23.98
CA ALA A 29 -19.17 -4.95 -23.48
C ALA A 29 -18.43 -3.92 -22.60
N ILE A 30 -18.35 -4.17 -21.29
CA ILE A 30 -17.41 -3.44 -20.43
C ILE A 30 -16.03 -3.99 -20.77
N SER A 31 -15.45 -3.38 -21.79
CA SER A 31 -14.05 -3.45 -22.13
C SER A 31 -13.23 -2.94 -20.94
N ILE A 32 -12.23 -3.74 -20.62
CA ILE A 32 -11.04 -3.46 -19.82
C ILE A 32 -10.61 -1.99 -19.99
N ASP A 33 -10.84 -1.14 -18.99
CA ASP A 33 -10.24 0.21 -18.92
C ASP A 33 -10.28 0.80 -17.49
N ASP A 34 -10.08 -0.02 -16.46
CA ASP A 34 -10.07 0.43 -15.05
C ASP A 34 -8.70 0.97 -14.60
N ASP A 35 -7.60 0.56 -15.28
CA ASP A 35 -6.24 1.00 -14.93
C ASP A 35 -5.97 2.49 -15.22
N ARG A 36 -6.68 3.10 -16.20
CA ARG A 36 -6.46 4.53 -16.54
C ARG A 36 -7.12 5.49 -15.56
N ARG A 37 -8.30 5.18 -15.03
CA ARG A 37 -9.01 6.08 -14.11
C ARG A 37 -8.32 6.21 -12.76
N GLN A 38 -7.66 5.17 -12.28
CA GLN A 38 -6.99 5.20 -10.98
C GLN A 38 -5.69 6.02 -10.99
N LYS A 39 -4.99 6.07 -12.14
CA LYS A 39 -3.80 6.90 -12.33
C LYS A 39 -4.14 8.39 -12.44
N ASP A 40 -5.21 8.73 -13.16
CA ASP A 40 -5.67 10.12 -13.30
C ASP A 40 -6.19 10.69 -11.97
N ASN A 41 -6.82 9.86 -11.14
CA ASN A 41 -7.28 10.26 -9.81
C ASN A 41 -6.13 10.45 -8.80
N SER A 42 -5.08 9.63 -8.88
CA SER A 42 -3.93 9.74 -7.96
C SER A 42 -3.16 11.04 -8.19
N ALA A 43 -2.91 11.37 -9.46
CA ALA A 43 -2.26 12.63 -9.83
C ALA A 43 -3.11 13.85 -9.44
N ALA A 44 -4.44 13.80 -9.63
CA ALA A 44 -5.35 14.88 -9.22
C ALA A 44 -5.39 15.09 -7.69
N VAL A 45 -5.30 14.01 -6.91
CA VAL A 45 -5.25 14.10 -5.43
C VAL A 45 -3.90 14.63 -4.93
N ALA A 46 -2.79 14.26 -5.58
CA ALA A 46 -1.46 14.82 -5.27
C ALA A 46 -1.39 16.33 -5.55
N GLN A 47 -2.06 16.79 -6.61
CA GLN A 47 -2.17 18.22 -6.95
C GLN A 47 -2.96 19.01 -5.89
N ASN A 48 -4.01 18.43 -5.29
CA ASN A 48 -4.79 19.09 -4.23
C ASN A 48 -4.00 19.29 -2.92
N LEU A 49 -2.92 18.52 -2.72
CA LEU A 49 -2.04 18.62 -1.55
C LEU A 49 -0.75 19.40 -1.84
N ASN A 50 -0.60 19.96 -3.05
CA ASN A 50 0.62 20.62 -3.50
C ASN A 50 1.87 19.72 -3.34
N CYS A 51 1.71 18.42 -3.61
CA CYS A 51 2.83 17.49 -3.56
C CYS A 51 3.81 17.78 -4.70
N PRO A 52 5.13 17.68 -4.46
CA PRO A 52 6.10 17.67 -5.55
C PRO A 52 5.85 16.48 -6.47
N ASN A 53 6.42 16.50 -7.67
CA ASN A 53 6.26 15.38 -8.58
C ASN A 53 7.05 14.15 -8.10
N LEU A 54 6.72 13.00 -8.70
CA LEU A 54 7.35 11.73 -8.36
C LEU A 54 8.87 11.75 -8.62
N ASP A 55 9.32 12.31 -9.73
CA ASP A 55 10.73 12.33 -10.11
C ASP A 55 11.60 13.14 -9.12
N GLU A 56 11.08 14.24 -8.59
CA GLU A 56 11.73 15.05 -7.54
C GLU A 56 11.83 14.31 -6.20
N SER A 57 10.87 13.44 -5.93
CA SER A 57 10.72 12.75 -4.65
C SER A 57 11.37 11.37 -4.65
N LEU A 58 11.61 10.79 -5.82
CA LEU A 58 12.20 9.47 -5.97
C LEU A 58 13.67 9.49 -5.55
N VAL A 59 14.00 8.58 -4.64
CA VAL A 59 15.38 8.35 -4.25
C VAL A 59 16.08 7.56 -5.36
N PRO A 60 17.22 8.06 -5.90
CA PRO A 60 17.92 7.41 -7.00
C PRO A 60 18.30 5.95 -6.73
N VAL A 61 18.37 5.14 -7.78
CA VAL A 61 18.67 3.70 -7.69
C VAL A 61 20.00 3.43 -6.98
N ARG A 62 21.02 4.27 -7.21
CA ARG A 62 22.35 4.14 -6.60
C ARG A 62 22.46 4.76 -5.19
N HIS A 63 21.37 5.25 -4.61
CA HIS A 63 21.41 5.89 -3.30
C HIS A 63 21.65 4.86 -2.18
N PRO A 64 22.56 5.12 -1.22
CA PRO A 64 22.94 4.16 -0.18
C PRO A 64 21.79 3.71 0.73
N VAL A 65 20.72 4.51 0.85
CA VAL A 65 19.55 4.13 1.66
C VAL A 65 18.89 2.84 1.18
N ARG A 66 18.85 2.58 -0.14
CA ARG A 66 18.25 1.34 -0.68
C ARG A 66 19.00 0.12 -0.18
N ALA A 67 20.34 0.16 -0.23
CA ALA A 67 21.20 -0.89 0.31
C ALA A 67 21.03 -1.05 1.83
N SER A 68 20.92 0.05 2.57
CA SER A 68 20.69 0.03 4.03
C SER A 68 19.35 -0.60 4.41
N LEU A 69 18.27 -0.27 3.69
CA LEU A 69 16.94 -0.85 3.91
C LEU A 69 16.95 -2.36 3.62
N ASN A 70 17.54 -2.77 2.49
CA ASN A 70 17.69 -4.19 2.15
C ASN A 70 18.47 -4.97 3.21
N ARG A 71 19.60 -4.43 3.70
CA ARG A 71 20.38 -5.06 4.78
C ARG A 71 19.58 -5.19 6.08
N LYS A 72 18.85 -4.14 6.47
CA LYS A 72 18.02 -4.14 7.67
C LYS A 72 16.97 -5.26 7.63
N PHE A 73 16.13 -5.29 6.59
CA PHE A 73 15.06 -6.28 6.53
C PHE A 73 15.59 -7.71 6.33
N ARG A 74 16.72 -7.89 5.64
CA ARG A 74 17.39 -9.20 5.59
C ARG A 74 17.84 -9.68 6.97
N ALA A 75 18.41 -8.80 7.79
CA ALA A 75 18.83 -9.13 9.16
C ALA A 75 17.64 -9.48 10.07
N GLU A 76 16.43 -8.99 9.76
CA GLU A 76 15.19 -9.32 10.46
C GLU A 76 14.51 -10.60 9.93
N GLY A 77 15.18 -11.38 9.07
CA GLY A 77 14.59 -12.58 8.46
C GLY A 77 13.59 -12.28 7.34
N ARG A 78 13.53 -11.03 6.86
CA ARG A 78 12.57 -10.55 5.85
C ARG A 78 13.30 -10.23 4.57
N ALA A 79 13.90 -11.26 3.98
CA ALA A 79 14.60 -11.12 2.71
C ALA A 79 13.61 -10.70 1.59
N GLY A 80 14.02 -9.72 0.80
CA GLY A 80 13.28 -9.19 -0.35
C GLY A 80 13.97 -7.92 -0.84
N GLU A 81 13.34 -7.27 -1.82
CA GLU A 81 13.91 -6.08 -2.46
C GLU A 81 13.14 -4.83 -2.07
N ILE A 82 13.86 -3.78 -1.68
CA ILE A 82 13.31 -2.46 -1.41
C ILE A 82 13.38 -1.62 -2.68
N ASN A 83 12.22 -1.31 -3.24
CA ASN A 83 12.06 -0.50 -4.45
C ASN A 83 11.20 0.72 -4.18
N ASN A 84 11.18 1.65 -5.15
CA ASN A 84 10.25 2.78 -5.15
C ASN A 84 10.33 3.65 -3.89
N VAL A 85 11.57 3.89 -3.44
CA VAL A 85 11.80 4.73 -2.26
C VAL A 85 11.49 6.18 -2.63
N VAL A 86 10.44 6.72 -2.06
CA VAL A 86 10.06 8.14 -2.15
C VAL A 86 10.41 8.85 -0.85
N ARG A 87 10.84 10.11 -0.94
CA ARG A 87 11.30 10.88 0.21
C ARG A 87 10.82 12.33 0.12
N LEU A 88 10.26 12.82 1.23
CA LEU A 88 10.00 14.24 1.48
C LEU A 88 10.58 14.66 2.82
N GLY A 89 11.62 15.50 2.78
CA GLY A 89 12.34 15.95 3.97
C GLY A 89 12.98 14.79 4.74
N ASN A 90 12.57 14.60 5.99
CA ASN A 90 13.06 13.54 6.89
C ASN A 90 12.17 12.29 6.89
N TYR A 91 11.16 12.22 6.03
CA TYR A 91 10.22 11.10 5.97
C TYR A 91 10.15 10.54 4.56
N GLY A 92 9.74 9.29 4.44
CA GLY A 92 9.48 8.68 3.14
C GLY A 92 8.85 7.32 3.27
N ALA A 93 8.72 6.66 2.14
CA ALA A 93 8.17 5.32 2.08
C ALA A 93 8.77 4.54 0.90
N ALA A 94 8.56 3.23 0.91
CA ALA A 94 9.02 2.34 -0.14
C ALA A 94 8.11 1.10 -0.20
N TYR A 95 8.35 0.25 -1.19
CA TYR A 95 7.81 -1.11 -1.20
C TYR A 95 8.89 -2.14 -0.95
N TRP A 96 8.63 -3.00 0.03
CA TRP A 96 9.36 -4.25 0.19
C TRP A 96 8.68 -5.34 -0.62
N TRP A 97 9.38 -5.84 -1.63
CA TRP A 97 8.92 -6.84 -2.57
C TRP A 97 9.46 -8.23 -2.22
N THR A 98 8.53 -9.17 -2.15
CA THR A 98 8.79 -10.61 -2.22
C THR A 98 8.19 -11.17 -3.51
N ARG A 99 8.36 -12.47 -3.78
CA ARG A 99 7.80 -13.10 -4.99
C ARG A 99 6.27 -12.96 -5.13
N SER A 100 5.54 -12.81 -4.03
CA SER A 100 4.08 -12.85 -4.03
C SER A 100 3.42 -11.63 -3.39
N SER A 101 4.19 -10.68 -2.88
CA SER A 101 3.63 -9.52 -2.18
C SER A 101 4.54 -8.31 -2.22
N ALA A 102 3.89 -7.15 -2.28
CA ALA A 102 4.51 -5.86 -1.99
C ALA A 102 3.93 -5.34 -0.67
N THR A 103 4.81 -5.09 0.30
CA THR A 103 4.39 -4.51 1.58
C THR A 103 4.92 -3.08 1.66
N PRO A 104 4.06 -2.09 1.97
CA PRO A 104 4.51 -0.74 2.23
C PRO A 104 5.49 -0.69 3.41
N VAL A 105 6.52 0.14 3.27
CA VAL A 105 7.51 0.44 4.30
C VAL A 105 7.44 1.94 4.58
N ALA A 106 7.20 2.33 5.83
CA ALA A 106 7.39 3.70 6.28
C ALA A 106 8.86 3.90 6.70
N ILE A 107 9.44 5.04 6.33
CA ILE A 107 10.87 5.34 6.53
C ILE A 107 11.03 6.72 7.19
N GLN A 108 11.82 6.77 8.26
CA GLN A 108 12.37 8.00 8.81
C GLN A 108 13.85 8.10 8.43
N PHE A 109 14.23 9.23 7.85
CA PHE A 109 15.59 9.54 7.45
C PHE A 109 16.32 10.31 8.54
N LYS A 110 17.63 10.08 8.63
CA LYS A 110 18.56 10.91 9.42
C LYS A 110 19.57 11.53 8.46
N GLY A 111 19.25 12.72 7.93
CA GLY A 111 20.01 13.31 6.82
C GLY A 111 19.94 12.42 5.58
N ASN A 112 21.08 11.98 5.05
CA ASN A 112 21.14 11.03 3.93
C ASN A 112 21.15 9.56 4.37
N GLY A 113 21.14 9.31 5.69
CA GLY A 113 21.13 7.98 6.28
C GLY A 113 19.73 7.47 6.63
N LEU A 114 19.66 6.17 6.93
CA LEU A 114 18.47 5.54 7.47
C LEU A 114 18.41 5.79 8.98
N GLY A 115 17.32 6.40 9.47
CA GLY A 115 17.03 6.51 10.90
C GLY A 115 16.23 5.31 11.38
N GLN A 116 15.01 5.17 10.89
CA GLN A 116 14.08 4.10 11.24
C GLN A 116 13.31 3.63 10.01
N ALA A 117 12.91 2.36 9.97
CA ALA A 117 11.98 1.85 8.97
C ALA A 117 11.13 0.70 9.53
N VAL A 118 9.86 0.67 9.17
CA VAL A 118 8.91 -0.40 9.55
C VAL A 118 8.01 -0.71 8.37
N THR A 119 7.66 -1.99 8.19
CA THR A 119 6.56 -2.33 7.29
C THR A 119 5.23 -2.07 7.94
N THR A 120 4.25 -1.63 7.16
CA THR A 120 2.96 -1.20 7.69
C THR A 120 1.85 -1.41 6.66
N SER A 121 0.62 -1.52 7.14
CA SER A 121 -0.59 -1.42 6.31
C SER A 121 -1.01 0.03 6.05
N SER A 122 -0.53 0.98 6.86
CA SER A 122 -0.82 2.41 6.73
C SER A 122 0.45 3.24 6.91
N VAL A 123 0.99 3.72 5.80
CA VAL A 123 2.15 4.62 5.77
C VAL A 123 1.81 5.94 6.45
N VAL A 124 0.63 6.50 6.17
CA VAL A 124 0.20 7.80 6.69
C VAL A 124 0.21 7.82 8.23
N ASN A 125 -0.38 6.80 8.86
CA ASN A 125 -0.49 6.74 10.33
C ASN A 125 0.88 6.65 10.99
N VAL A 126 1.76 5.80 10.45
CA VAL A 126 3.11 5.62 11.01
C VAL A 126 3.91 6.90 10.87
N LEU A 127 3.89 7.56 9.71
CA LEU A 127 4.64 8.79 9.49
C LEU A 127 4.15 9.94 10.39
N GLN A 128 2.83 10.09 10.58
CA GLN A 128 2.29 11.08 11.50
C GLN A 128 2.70 10.79 12.96
N SER A 129 2.73 9.51 13.36
CA SER A 129 3.20 9.13 14.70
C SER A 129 4.68 9.48 14.96
N TRP A 130 5.48 9.56 13.89
CA TRP A 130 6.88 10.01 13.94
C TRP A 130 7.05 11.53 13.84
N GLY A 131 5.95 12.29 13.71
CA GLY A 131 5.95 13.74 13.65
C GLY A 131 5.92 14.33 12.24
N ALA A 132 5.63 13.54 11.19
CA ALA A 132 5.37 14.11 9.87
C ALA A 132 4.05 14.91 9.89
N SER A 133 4.01 16.05 9.20
CA SER A 133 2.75 16.77 8.99
C SER A 133 1.76 15.89 8.22
N ARG A 134 0.45 16.12 8.39
CA ARG A 134 -0.59 15.40 7.64
C ARG A 134 -0.35 15.49 6.14
N ASN A 135 -0.04 16.68 5.62
CA ASN A 135 0.21 16.92 4.20
C ASN A 135 1.44 16.12 3.73
N THR A 136 2.55 16.16 4.47
CA THR A 136 3.76 15.39 4.14
C THR A 136 3.48 13.88 4.09
N ALA A 137 2.77 13.35 5.09
CA ALA A 137 2.44 11.93 5.15
C ALA A 137 1.52 11.50 4.00
N GLN A 138 0.54 12.35 3.64
CA GLN A 138 -0.34 12.09 2.51
C GLN A 138 0.40 12.19 1.17
N CYS A 139 1.27 13.19 0.97
CA CYS A 139 2.08 13.27 -0.25
C CYS A 139 2.98 12.05 -0.43
N ILE A 140 3.66 11.62 0.63
CA ILE A 140 4.49 10.40 0.58
C ILE A 140 3.63 9.18 0.20
N HIS A 141 2.42 9.06 0.75
CA HIS A 141 1.54 7.95 0.40
C HIS A 141 1.10 7.97 -1.07
N LEU A 142 0.73 9.15 -1.59
CA LEU A 142 0.32 9.30 -2.99
C LEU A 142 1.48 9.04 -3.95
N LEU A 143 2.64 9.64 -3.70
CA LEU A 143 3.85 9.43 -4.50
C LEU A 143 4.30 7.96 -4.45
N LEU A 144 4.16 7.31 -3.29
CA LEU A 144 4.43 5.87 -3.20
C LEU A 144 3.47 5.06 -4.07
N ASN A 145 2.17 5.38 -4.08
CA ASN A 145 1.21 4.71 -4.96
C ASN A 145 1.54 4.96 -6.44
N GLU A 146 1.88 6.19 -6.82
CA GLU A 146 2.29 6.56 -8.18
C GLU A 146 3.57 5.85 -8.64
N SER A 147 4.49 5.59 -7.70
CA SER A 147 5.74 4.89 -7.99
C SER A 147 5.57 3.40 -8.31
N GLY A 148 4.35 2.87 -8.16
CA GLY A 148 3.94 1.54 -8.61
C GLY A 148 3.82 0.49 -7.50
N ILE A 149 2.59 0.00 -7.34
CA ILE A 149 2.19 -1.43 -7.34
C ILE A 149 1.05 -1.53 -8.36
#